data_AF-A0A842KQW8-F1
#
_entry.id   AF-A0A842KQW8-F1
#
_cell.length_a   1.000
_cell.length_b   1.000
_cell.length_c   1.000
_cell.angle_alpha   90.00
_cell.angle_beta   90.00
_cell.angle_gamma   90.00
#
_symmetry.space_group_name_H-M   'P 1'
#
loop_
_entity.id
_entity.type
_entity.pdbx_description
1 polymer ?
#
loop_
_entity_poly.entity_id
_entity_poly.type
_entity_poly.pdbx_seq_one_letter_code
_entity_poly.pdbx_strand_id
1 'polypeptide(L)'
;MRNISVEAFNGKIAGERPLEIVERKGLGHPDSICDSIMEKVSVNLCTEYLQKFGAIMHHNVDKGLLIAGSVQGKFGGGNITSPMRLVFGDRATFRLEDIEVAVEDIAINTAKEWLRTNLRYVNPEDLIYQVELKPGSAELTDIFKRKGEVVVSNDTSAAVGYAPMSFTEKMVLNLEKHLNSPSFKRENPVSGEDVKIMAVRKGKDLQLTVAMPLIDYFVESEKDYFLIKGELFNCIQEYVADYVEQYEP
;
A
#
# COMPACT_ATOMS: atom_id res chain seq x y z
N MET A 1 1.94 25.78 -26.61
CA MET A 1 2.29 26.39 -25.31
C MET A 1 1.56 25.63 -24.21
N ARG A 2 2.18 25.42 -23.04
CA ARG A 2 1.52 24.75 -21.90
C ARG A 2 0.75 25.78 -21.06
N ASN A 3 -0.38 25.36 -20.49
CA ASN A 3 -1.19 26.20 -19.59
C ASN A 3 -0.61 26.13 -18.18
N ILE A 4 0.38 26.97 -17.89
CA ILE A 4 1.07 27.03 -16.60
C ILE A 4 0.68 28.33 -15.89
N SER A 5 0.14 28.22 -14.68
CA SER A 5 -0.12 29.35 -13.79
C SER A 5 0.72 29.19 -12.53
N VAL A 6 1.31 30.29 -12.07
CA VAL A 6 2.09 30.33 -10.83
C VAL A 6 1.60 31.51 -10.01
N GLU A 7 1.20 31.24 -8.77
CA GLU A 7 0.71 32.24 -7.83
C GLU A 7 1.36 32.08 -6.46
N ALA A 8 1.48 33.19 -5.72
CA ALA A 8 1.93 33.16 -4.35
C ALA A 8 0.81 32.63 -3.44
N PHE A 9 1.10 31.59 -2.66
CA PHE A 9 0.15 31.06 -1.69
C PHE A 9 0.06 31.98 -0.47
N ASN A 10 -1.09 32.61 -0.27
CA ASN A 10 -1.35 33.50 0.86
C ASN A 10 -2.21 32.80 1.92
N GLY A 11 -1.57 31.97 2.76
CA GLY A 11 -2.25 31.26 3.84
C GLY A 11 -1.29 30.43 4.70
N LYS A 12 -1.78 29.93 5.84
CA LYS A 12 -1.03 28.98 6.67
C LYS A 12 -0.97 27.61 5.99
N ILE A 13 0.23 27.07 5.84
CA ILE A 13 0.45 25.68 5.42
C ILE A 13 -0.06 24.71 6.50
N ALA A 14 -0.27 23.44 6.15
CA ALA A 14 -0.83 22.44 7.06
C ALA A 14 -0.09 22.35 8.40
N GLY A 15 1.25 22.29 8.37
CA GLY A 15 2.09 22.23 9.57
C GLY A 15 2.02 23.47 10.49
N GLU A 16 1.61 24.63 9.99
CA GLU A 16 1.49 25.86 10.80
C GLU A 16 0.10 26.03 11.44
N ARG A 17 -0.82 25.14 11.12
CA ARG A 17 -2.17 25.18 11.70
C ARG A 17 -2.13 24.64 13.15
N PRO A 18 -3.02 25.14 14.02
CA PRO A 18 -3.10 24.67 15.41
C PRO A 18 -3.63 23.24 15.51
N LEU A 19 -4.28 22.72 14.46
CA LEU A 19 -4.73 21.34 14.37
C LEU A 19 -4.21 20.74 13.06
N GLU A 20 -3.56 19.59 13.16
CA GLU A 20 -3.12 18.78 12.03
C GLU A 20 -3.45 17.31 12.32
N ILE A 21 -3.97 16.62 11.30
CA ILE A 21 -4.33 15.21 11.37
C ILE A 21 -3.66 14.51 10.19
N VAL A 22 -2.89 13.48 10.48
CA VAL A 22 -2.16 12.70 9.46
C VAL A 22 -2.42 11.22 9.72
N GLU A 23 -2.78 10.48 8.68
CA GLU A 23 -2.93 9.03 8.74
C GLU A 23 -2.00 8.38 7.72
N ARG A 24 -1.42 7.24 8.11
CA ARG A 24 -0.75 6.32 7.18
C ARG A 24 -1.20 4.90 7.43
N LYS A 25 -1.67 4.27 6.37
CA LYS A 25 -1.88 2.82 6.27
C LYS A 25 -0.60 2.19 5.76
N GLY A 26 -0.08 1.24 6.53
CA GLY A 26 1.21 0.62 6.30
C GLY A 26 1.15 -0.59 5.40
N LEU A 27 2.31 -1.22 5.22
CA LEU A 27 2.54 -2.30 4.25
C LEU A 27 1.45 -3.40 4.25
N GLY A 28 1.10 -3.92 5.42
CA GLY A 28 0.13 -5.01 5.57
C GLY A 28 -1.32 -4.58 5.68
N HIS A 29 -1.63 -3.29 5.59
CA HIS A 29 -3.02 -2.82 5.63
C HIS A 29 -3.77 -3.29 4.37
N PRO A 30 -5.00 -3.82 4.47
CA PRO A 30 -5.75 -4.34 3.32
C PRO A 30 -5.78 -3.41 2.09
N ASP A 31 -6.07 -2.12 2.30
CA ASP A 31 -6.05 -1.13 1.21
C ASP A 31 -4.67 -1.00 0.56
N SER A 32 -3.59 -0.95 1.35
CA SER A 32 -2.22 -0.82 0.85
C SER A 32 -1.74 -2.08 0.15
N ILE A 33 -2.21 -3.26 0.57
CA ILE A 33 -2.00 -4.53 -0.13
C ILE A 33 -2.65 -4.45 -1.52
N CYS A 34 -3.91 -4.00 -1.61
CA CYS A 34 -4.59 -3.81 -2.89
C CYS A 34 -3.81 -2.84 -3.78
N ASP A 35 -3.50 -1.64 -3.29
CA ASP A 35 -2.77 -0.61 -4.06
C ASP A 35 -1.45 -1.17 -4.60
N SER A 36 -0.65 -1.80 -3.74
CA SER A 36 0.68 -2.27 -4.09
C SER A 36 0.67 -3.44 -5.08
N ILE A 37 -0.24 -4.39 -4.90
CA ILE A 37 -0.39 -5.53 -5.82
C ILE A 37 -0.90 -5.05 -7.17
N MET A 38 -1.93 -4.21 -7.20
CA MET A 38 -2.51 -3.68 -8.44
C MET A 38 -1.49 -2.89 -9.26
N GLU A 39 -0.72 -2.01 -8.60
CA GLU A 39 0.40 -1.29 -9.23
C GLU A 39 1.45 -2.26 -9.79
N LYS A 40 1.83 -3.28 -9.01
CA LYS A 40 2.83 -4.24 -9.48
C LYS A 40 2.34 -5.07 -10.67
N VAL A 41 1.05 -5.41 -10.71
CA VAL A 41 0.42 -6.07 -11.87
C VAL A 41 0.46 -5.17 -13.09
N SER A 42 0.12 -3.89 -12.95
CA SER A 42 0.23 -2.87 -14.00
C SER A 42 1.64 -2.80 -14.59
N VAL A 43 2.67 -2.70 -13.74
CA VAL A 43 4.09 -2.68 -14.16
C VAL A 43 4.50 -3.97 -14.89
N ASN A 44 4.06 -5.13 -14.40
CA ASN A 44 4.39 -6.41 -15.02
C ASN A 44 3.67 -6.60 -16.37
N LEU A 45 2.42 -6.12 -16.50
CA LEU A 45 1.73 -6.06 -17.79
C LEU A 45 2.43 -5.12 -18.77
N CYS A 46 2.86 -3.94 -18.33
CA CYS A 46 3.66 -3.03 -19.16
C CYS A 46 4.91 -3.73 -19.70
N THR A 47 5.62 -4.47 -18.86
CA THR A 47 6.81 -5.23 -19.25
C THR A 47 6.48 -6.31 -20.29
N GLU A 48 5.42 -7.09 -20.06
CA GLU A 48 4.97 -8.13 -20.98
C GLU A 48 4.57 -7.55 -22.35
N TYR A 49 3.84 -6.43 -22.34
CA TYR A 49 3.43 -5.73 -23.56
C TYR A 49 4.62 -5.18 -24.34
N LEU A 50 5.59 -4.55 -23.67
CA LEU A 50 6.81 -4.08 -24.31
C LEU A 50 7.61 -5.22 -24.95
N GLN A 51 7.71 -6.36 -24.28
CA GLN A 51 8.43 -7.53 -24.81
C GLN A 51 7.73 -8.16 -26.02
N LYS A 52 6.41 -8.31 -25.99
CA LYS A 52 5.65 -8.97 -27.07
C LYS A 52 5.35 -8.03 -28.24
N PHE A 53 5.08 -6.76 -27.97
CA PHE A 53 4.49 -5.82 -28.93
C PHE A 53 5.36 -4.58 -29.20
N GLY A 54 6.43 -4.37 -28.42
CA GLY A 54 7.26 -3.16 -28.52
C GLY A 54 6.57 -1.88 -28.04
N ALA A 55 5.39 -1.98 -27.42
CA ALA A 55 4.62 -0.86 -26.91
C ALA A 55 3.73 -1.30 -25.75
N ILE A 56 3.37 -0.36 -24.86
CA ILE A 56 2.43 -0.60 -23.77
C ILE A 56 1.01 -0.59 -24.35
N MET A 57 0.26 -1.67 -24.11
CA MET A 57 -1.14 -1.79 -24.54
C MET A 57 -2.08 -1.21 -23.49
N HIS A 58 -3.31 -0.88 -23.91
CA HIS A 58 -4.33 -0.38 -22.99
C HIS A 58 -4.63 -1.38 -21.87
N HIS A 59 -4.49 -0.92 -20.64
CA HIS A 59 -4.93 -1.59 -19.43
C HIS A 59 -5.14 -0.53 -18.33
N ASN A 60 -6.05 -0.81 -17.41
CA ASN A 60 -6.18 -0.12 -16.14
C ASN A 60 -6.41 -1.23 -15.10
N VAL A 61 -5.52 -1.32 -14.12
CA VAL A 61 -5.57 -2.35 -13.07
C VAL A 61 -5.53 -1.60 -11.74
N ASP A 62 -6.63 -0.95 -11.42
CA ASP A 62 -6.77 -0.05 -10.27
C ASP A 62 -8.08 -0.30 -9.48
N LYS A 63 -8.76 -1.42 -9.78
CA LYS A 63 -9.93 -1.88 -9.01
C LYS A 63 -9.60 -3.19 -8.30
N GLY A 64 -8.89 -3.07 -7.19
CA GLY A 64 -8.59 -4.18 -6.28
C GLY A 64 -9.62 -4.28 -5.15
N LEU A 65 -10.01 -5.50 -4.76
CA LEU A 65 -10.80 -5.75 -3.55
C LEU A 65 -10.22 -6.95 -2.80
N LEU A 66 -9.74 -6.72 -1.58
CA LEU A 66 -9.37 -7.77 -0.65
C LEU A 66 -10.56 -8.07 0.28
N ILE A 67 -11.25 -9.17 -0.01
CA ILE A 67 -12.36 -9.67 0.81
C ILE A 67 -11.78 -10.42 1.99
N ALA A 68 -12.20 -10.04 3.19
CA ALA A 68 -11.77 -10.66 4.44
C ALA A 68 -12.11 -12.15 4.48
N GLY A 69 -11.16 -12.93 4.97
CA GLY A 69 -11.40 -14.30 5.42
C GLY A 69 -11.86 -14.33 6.87
N SER A 70 -11.75 -15.50 7.49
CA SER A 70 -12.02 -15.71 8.91
C SER A 70 -10.91 -16.53 9.53
N VAL A 71 -10.61 -16.23 10.79
CA VAL A 71 -9.60 -16.96 11.58
C VAL A 71 -10.19 -17.35 12.93
N GLN A 72 -9.69 -18.45 13.48
CA GLN A 72 -9.84 -18.78 14.88
C GLN A 72 -8.51 -18.50 15.56
N GLY A 73 -8.40 -17.32 16.17
CA GLY A 73 -7.21 -16.92 16.92
C GLY A 73 -7.07 -17.71 18.22
N LYS A 74 -5.84 -18.10 18.54
CA LYS A 74 -5.47 -18.70 19.83
C LYS A 74 -4.04 -18.31 20.17
N PHE A 75 -3.76 -18.13 21.45
CA PHE A 75 -2.38 -18.02 21.93
C PHE A 75 -1.54 -19.23 21.49
N GLY A 76 -0.34 -18.97 20.98
CA GLY A 76 0.57 -19.95 20.42
C GLY A 76 0.23 -20.42 19.00
N GLY A 77 -0.73 -19.75 18.33
CA GLY A 77 -1.09 -20.01 16.94
C GLY A 77 -2.55 -20.43 16.75
N GLY A 78 -3.26 -19.69 15.91
CA GLY A 78 -4.61 -19.97 15.44
C GLY A 78 -4.66 -20.70 14.10
N ASN A 79 -5.87 -20.78 13.52
CA ASN A 79 -6.09 -21.36 12.20
C ASN A 79 -6.94 -20.45 11.32
N ILE A 80 -6.65 -20.44 10.02
CA ILE A 80 -7.52 -19.83 9.01
C ILE A 80 -8.74 -20.74 8.84
N THR A 81 -9.94 -20.21 9.11
CA THR A 81 -11.21 -20.95 8.94
C THR A 81 -11.89 -20.65 7.61
N SER A 82 -11.60 -19.49 7.01
CA SER A 82 -12.00 -19.14 5.66
C SER A 82 -10.90 -18.28 5.01
N PRO A 83 -10.45 -18.59 3.78
CA PRO A 83 -9.38 -17.85 3.13
C PRO A 83 -9.82 -16.43 2.77
N MET A 84 -8.86 -15.50 2.74
CA MET A 84 -9.10 -14.21 2.09
C MET A 84 -9.28 -14.39 0.58
N ARG A 85 -9.98 -13.46 -0.06
CA ARG A 85 -10.11 -13.43 -1.52
C ARG A 85 -9.64 -12.09 -2.08
N LEU A 86 -8.67 -12.12 -3.00
CA LEU A 86 -8.21 -10.94 -3.72
C LEU A 86 -8.83 -10.93 -5.12
N VAL A 87 -9.64 -9.90 -5.38
CA VAL A 87 -10.29 -9.67 -6.68
C VAL A 87 -9.53 -8.61 -7.47
N PHE A 88 -9.24 -8.91 -8.73
CA PHE A 88 -8.57 -8.01 -9.69
C PHE A 88 -9.59 -7.54 -10.72
N GLY A 89 -10.03 -6.30 -10.66
CA GLY A 89 -11.03 -5.75 -11.56
C GLY A 89 -10.44 -4.82 -12.63
N ASP A 90 -11.31 -4.49 -13.59
CA ASP A 90 -11.15 -3.48 -14.64
C ASP A 90 -10.68 -4.01 -16.01
N ARG A 91 -9.66 -3.41 -16.64
CA ARG A 91 -9.35 -3.64 -18.06
C ARG A 91 -7.92 -4.08 -18.32
N ALA A 92 -7.75 -5.04 -19.22
CA ALA A 92 -6.45 -5.43 -19.77
C ALA A 92 -6.56 -5.87 -21.23
N THR A 93 -5.44 -5.83 -21.96
CA THR A 93 -5.33 -6.38 -23.31
C THR A 93 -4.85 -7.82 -23.23
N PHE A 94 -5.71 -8.77 -23.62
CA PHE A 94 -5.41 -10.22 -23.57
C PHE A 94 -4.79 -10.77 -24.86
N ARG A 95 -4.99 -10.07 -25.98
CA ARG A 95 -4.51 -10.51 -27.29
C ARG A 95 -4.33 -9.29 -28.20
N LEU A 96 -3.29 -9.34 -29.04
CA LEU A 96 -3.13 -8.48 -30.19
C LEU A 96 -2.81 -9.37 -31.39
N GLU A 97 -3.64 -9.30 -32.43
CA GLU A 97 -3.56 -10.21 -33.60
C GLU A 97 -3.55 -11.68 -33.14
N ASP A 98 -2.50 -12.44 -33.46
CA ASP A 98 -2.35 -13.85 -33.10
C ASP A 98 -1.54 -14.08 -31.82
N ILE A 99 -1.10 -13.01 -31.14
CA ILE A 99 -0.25 -13.09 -29.95
C ILE A 99 -1.09 -12.88 -28.69
N GLU A 100 -1.10 -13.90 -27.83
CA GLU A 100 -1.79 -13.88 -26.54
C GLU A 100 -0.90 -13.39 -25.39
N VAL A 101 -1.56 -12.83 -24.37
CA VAL A 101 -0.97 -12.34 -23.14
C VAL A 101 -1.64 -13.07 -21.98
N ALA A 102 -0.84 -13.72 -21.14
CA ALA A 102 -1.31 -14.47 -19.98
C ALA A 102 -1.64 -13.54 -18.81
N VAL A 103 -2.62 -12.64 -19.00
CA VAL A 103 -2.99 -11.59 -18.03
C VAL A 103 -3.33 -12.18 -16.65
N GLU A 104 -4.09 -13.27 -16.62
CA GLU A 104 -4.50 -13.92 -15.38
C GLU A 104 -3.29 -14.48 -14.61
N ASP A 105 -2.39 -15.18 -15.30
CA ASP A 105 -1.17 -15.71 -14.70
C ASP A 105 -0.26 -14.59 -14.19
N ILE A 106 -0.13 -13.49 -14.94
CA ILE A 106 0.64 -12.32 -14.51
C ILE A 106 0.03 -11.74 -13.24
N ALA A 107 -1.30 -11.56 -13.19
CA ALA A 107 -1.98 -11.02 -12.01
C ALA A 107 -1.76 -11.90 -10.77
N ILE A 108 -2.00 -13.20 -10.89
CA ILE A 108 -1.89 -14.16 -9.79
C ILE A 108 -0.44 -14.30 -9.32
N ASN A 109 0.50 -14.51 -10.24
CA ASN A 109 1.91 -14.70 -9.88
C ASN A 109 2.51 -13.44 -9.24
N THR A 110 2.12 -12.26 -9.74
CA THR A 110 2.54 -10.98 -9.16
C THR A 110 2.04 -10.82 -7.73
N ALA A 111 0.76 -11.10 -7.49
CA ALA A 111 0.19 -11.03 -6.15
C ALA A 111 0.84 -12.02 -5.19
N LYS A 112 1.05 -13.27 -5.64
CA LYS A 112 1.74 -14.28 -4.85
C LYS A 112 3.15 -13.85 -4.48
N GLU A 113 3.93 -13.35 -5.44
CA GLU A 113 5.29 -12.89 -5.20
C GLU A 113 5.35 -11.70 -4.25
N TRP A 114 4.43 -10.74 -4.42
CA TRP A 114 4.32 -9.61 -3.52
C TRP A 114 4.02 -10.06 -2.09
N LEU A 115 3.06 -10.97 -1.90
CA LEU A 115 2.72 -11.51 -0.58
C LEU A 115 3.92 -12.23 0.06
N ARG A 116 4.62 -13.11 -0.68
CA ARG A 116 5.82 -13.82 -0.18
C ARG A 116 6.91 -12.87 0.29
N THR A 117 7.10 -11.77 -0.45
CA THR A 117 8.18 -10.82 -0.18
C THR A 117 7.84 -9.88 0.98
N ASN A 118 6.57 -9.52 1.13
CA ASN A 118 6.17 -8.41 2.01
C ASN A 118 5.50 -8.84 3.31
N LEU A 119 4.90 -10.04 3.39
CA LEU A 119 4.15 -10.48 4.58
C LEU A 119 4.72 -11.81 5.10
N ARG A 120 5.44 -11.79 6.24
CA ARG A 120 6.18 -12.96 6.77
C ARG A 120 5.30 -14.15 7.13
N TYR A 121 4.04 -13.91 7.50
CA TYR A 121 3.13 -14.91 8.05
C TYR A 121 1.85 -15.09 7.23
N VAL A 122 1.81 -14.55 6.01
CA VAL A 122 0.71 -14.77 5.07
C VAL A 122 1.22 -15.67 3.95
N ASN A 123 0.76 -16.91 3.93
CA ASN A 123 1.06 -17.82 2.85
C ASN A 123 0.16 -17.49 1.63
N PRO A 124 0.73 -17.14 0.47
CA PRO A 124 -0.06 -16.80 -0.71
C PRO A 124 -0.91 -17.93 -1.26
N GLU A 125 -0.59 -19.19 -0.93
CA GLU A 125 -1.38 -20.34 -1.36
C GLU A 125 -2.69 -20.49 -0.56
N ASP A 126 -2.82 -19.80 0.58
CA ASP A 126 -4.03 -19.81 1.41
C ASP A 126 -5.04 -18.71 1.01
N LEU A 127 -4.81 -18.03 -0.11
CA LEU A 127 -5.69 -16.99 -0.65
C LEU A 127 -6.39 -17.47 -1.92
N ILE A 128 -7.62 -17.00 -2.11
CA ILE A 128 -8.34 -17.15 -3.38
C ILE A 128 -8.04 -15.93 -4.25
N TYR A 129 -7.58 -16.16 -5.47
CA TYR A 129 -7.38 -15.10 -6.46
C TYR A 129 -8.51 -15.16 -7.49
N GLN A 130 -9.20 -14.05 -7.68
CA GLN A 130 -10.29 -13.94 -8.64
C GLN A 130 -9.97 -12.82 -9.64
N VAL A 131 -9.60 -13.20 -10.87
CA VAL A 131 -9.28 -12.24 -11.92
C VAL A 131 -10.54 -11.89 -12.72
N GLU A 132 -11.00 -10.65 -12.56
CA GLU A 132 -12.13 -10.06 -13.28
C GLU A 132 -11.68 -8.94 -14.24
N LEU A 133 -10.42 -8.97 -14.67
CA LEU A 133 -9.92 -8.11 -15.75
C LEU A 133 -10.59 -8.51 -17.07
N LYS A 134 -11.15 -7.53 -17.78
CA LYS A 134 -11.83 -7.74 -19.07
C LYS A 134 -11.15 -6.95 -20.19
N PRO A 135 -11.37 -7.31 -21.47
CA PRO A 135 -10.90 -6.49 -22.58
C PRO A 135 -11.39 -5.03 -22.48
N GLY A 136 -10.53 -4.07 -22.86
CA GLY A 136 -10.89 -2.65 -22.96
C GLY A 136 -12.04 -2.41 -23.94
N SER A 137 -12.80 -1.32 -23.75
CA SER A 137 -13.79 -0.90 -24.75
C SER A 137 -13.10 -0.44 -26.03
N ALA A 138 -13.75 -0.61 -27.18
CA ALA A 138 -13.18 -0.27 -28.48
C ALA A 138 -12.70 1.20 -28.54
N GLU A 139 -13.46 2.13 -27.95
CA GLU A 139 -13.15 3.57 -27.91
C GLU A 139 -11.87 3.89 -27.12
N LEU A 140 -11.67 3.25 -25.96
CA LEU A 140 -10.46 3.44 -25.15
C LEU A 140 -9.25 2.77 -25.78
N THR A 141 -9.42 1.64 -26.47
CA THR A 141 -8.31 1.02 -27.20
C THR A 141 -7.85 1.85 -28.40
N ASP A 142 -8.74 2.63 -29.04
CA ASP A 142 -8.39 3.48 -30.19
C ASP A 142 -7.44 4.62 -29.80
N ILE A 143 -7.61 5.19 -28.60
CA ILE A 143 -6.70 6.19 -28.02
C ILE A 143 -5.27 5.66 -27.95
N PHE A 144 -5.10 4.41 -27.51
CA PHE A 144 -3.78 3.77 -27.37
C PHE A 144 -3.23 3.21 -28.69
N LYS A 145 -4.06 3.09 -29.74
CA LYS A 145 -3.64 2.69 -31.10
C LYS A 145 -3.10 3.84 -31.94
N ARG A 146 -3.43 5.08 -31.60
CA ARG A 146 -2.96 6.27 -32.31
C ARG A 146 -1.46 6.44 -32.11
N LYS A 147 -0.68 6.12 -33.14
CA LYS A 147 0.76 6.34 -33.19
C LYS A 147 1.05 7.85 -33.26
N GLY A 148 1.76 8.38 -32.27
CA GLY A 148 2.22 9.77 -32.20
C GLY A 148 3.16 9.97 -31.01
N GLU A 149 3.93 11.07 -30.98
CA GLU A 149 4.85 11.38 -29.87
C GLU A 149 4.11 11.75 -28.57
N VAL A 150 2.82 12.06 -28.64
CA VAL A 150 1.99 12.49 -27.51
C VAL A 150 0.85 11.50 -27.27
N VAL A 151 0.85 10.85 -26.11
CA VAL A 151 -0.27 10.03 -25.64
C VAL A 151 -1.37 10.97 -25.12
N VAL A 152 -2.60 10.81 -25.62
CA VAL A 152 -3.73 11.62 -25.16
C VAL A 152 -4.24 11.10 -23.81
N SER A 153 -4.80 11.99 -23.00
CA SER A 153 -5.37 11.61 -21.70
C SER A 153 -6.50 10.58 -21.87
N ASN A 154 -6.53 9.57 -21.01
CA ASN A 154 -7.60 8.58 -20.97
C ASN A 154 -8.85 9.08 -20.23
N ASP A 155 -8.70 10.09 -19.37
CA ASP A 155 -9.77 10.67 -18.55
C ASP A 155 -9.53 12.17 -18.27
N THR A 156 -10.55 12.85 -17.74
CA THR A 156 -10.45 14.22 -17.22
C THR A 156 -10.19 14.17 -15.72
N SER A 157 -8.91 14.13 -15.36
CA SER A 157 -8.45 13.95 -13.97
C SER A 157 -7.56 15.11 -13.50
N ALA A 158 -7.48 15.32 -12.19
CA ALA A 158 -6.58 16.27 -11.55
C ALA A 158 -5.68 15.56 -10.53
N ALA A 159 -4.40 15.92 -10.51
CA ALA A 159 -3.42 15.44 -9.53
C ALA A 159 -2.98 16.61 -8.64
N VAL A 160 -2.81 16.34 -7.34
CA VAL A 160 -2.33 17.32 -6.36
C VAL A 160 -1.06 16.78 -5.72
N GLY A 161 -0.05 17.64 -5.58
CA GLY A 161 1.18 17.35 -4.86
C GLY A 161 1.68 18.60 -4.17
N TYR A 162 2.41 18.42 -3.07
CA TYR A 162 3.02 19.51 -2.31
C TYR A 162 4.35 19.06 -1.72
N ALA A 163 5.21 20.02 -1.41
CA ALA A 163 6.45 19.83 -0.69
C ALA A 163 6.87 21.15 0.00
N PRO A 164 7.60 21.09 1.13
CA PRO A 164 7.99 19.89 1.88
C PRO A 164 6.84 19.35 2.74
N MET A 165 6.99 18.11 3.21
CA MET A 165 6.13 17.55 4.26
C MET A 165 6.34 18.28 5.60
N SER A 166 5.27 18.40 6.40
CA SER A 166 5.30 18.90 7.77
C SER A 166 6.08 17.97 8.71
N PHE A 167 6.32 18.44 9.94
CA PHE A 167 6.88 17.61 11.01
C PHE A 167 6.03 16.35 11.26
N THR A 168 4.71 16.50 11.39
CA THR A 168 3.80 15.40 11.68
C THR A 168 3.70 14.42 10.51
N GLU A 169 3.66 14.92 9.27
CA GLU A 169 3.66 14.08 8.06
C GLU A 169 4.91 13.20 7.96
N LYS A 170 6.10 13.79 8.17
CA LYS A 170 7.36 13.05 8.14
C LYS A 170 7.47 12.06 9.30
N MET A 171 7.05 12.46 10.51
CA MET A 171 7.04 11.57 11.69
C MET A 171 6.21 10.31 11.41
N VAL A 172 4.97 10.48 10.95
CA VAL A 172 4.07 9.35 10.65
C VAL A 172 4.63 8.45 9.55
N LEU A 173 5.17 9.05 8.48
CA LEU A 173 5.80 8.30 7.39
C LEU A 173 6.99 7.47 7.88
N ASN A 174 7.87 8.08 8.66
CA ASN A 174 9.11 7.45 9.11
C ASN A 174 8.86 6.41 10.19
N LEU A 175 7.93 6.64 11.11
CA LEU A 175 7.55 5.66 12.13
C LEU A 175 6.94 4.40 11.49
N GLU A 176 6.03 4.53 10.52
CA GLU A 176 5.49 3.34 9.83
C GLU A 176 6.60 2.57 9.10
N LYS A 177 7.50 3.29 8.39
CA LYS A 177 8.66 2.67 7.73
C LYS A 177 9.59 1.98 8.72
N HIS A 178 9.80 2.56 9.90
CA HIS A 178 10.61 1.95 10.96
C HIS A 178 9.95 0.67 11.47
N LEU A 179 8.67 0.71 11.83
CA LEU A 179 7.93 -0.45 12.36
C LEU A 179 7.78 -1.60 11.35
N ASN A 180 7.83 -1.29 10.05
CA ASN A 180 7.86 -2.28 8.96
C ASN A 180 9.25 -2.51 8.37
N SER A 181 10.31 -1.97 8.98
CA SER A 181 11.67 -2.19 8.50
C SER A 181 12.15 -3.63 8.77
N PRO A 182 13.00 -4.21 7.90
CA PRO A 182 13.57 -5.54 8.13
C PRO A 182 14.38 -5.67 9.41
N SER A 183 14.97 -4.58 9.92
CA SER A 183 15.68 -4.57 11.21
C SER A 183 14.70 -4.67 12.37
N PHE A 184 13.70 -3.78 12.42
CA PHE A 184 12.70 -3.78 13.49
C PHE A 184 11.93 -5.11 13.54
N LYS A 185 11.52 -5.64 12.38
CA LYS A 185 10.81 -6.94 12.30
C LYS A 185 11.67 -8.14 12.71
N ARG A 186 13.00 -8.04 12.65
CA ARG A 186 13.92 -9.09 13.10
C ARG A 186 14.11 -9.07 14.61
N GLU A 187 14.19 -7.88 15.19
CA GLU A 187 14.27 -7.67 16.64
C GLU A 187 12.91 -7.93 17.31
N ASN A 188 11.82 -7.62 16.62
CA ASN A 188 10.44 -7.75 17.10
C ASN A 188 9.62 -8.64 16.15
N PRO A 189 9.89 -9.96 16.08
CA PRO A 189 9.22 -10.86 15.15
C PRO A 189 7.70 -10.92 15.37
N VAL A 190 7.25 -10.71 16.62
CA VAL A 190 5.84 -10.65 17.02
C VAL A 190 5.06 -9.49 16.42
N SER A 191 5.71 -8.40 16.00
CA SER A 191 5.04 -7.25 15.38
C SER A 191 4.63 -7.57 13.94
N GLY A 192 3.34 -7.59 13.62
CA GLY A 192 2.84 -7.83 12.26
C GLY A 192 2.91 -6.61 11.33
N GLU A 193 2.70 -6.84 10.04
CA GLU A 193 2.93 -5.85 8.96
C GLU A 193 1.78 -4.85 8.75
N ASP A 194 0.57 -5.14 9.23
CA ASP A 194 -0.59 -4.23 9.20
C ASP A 194 -0.45 -3.13 10.26
N VAL A 195 0.43 -2.17 9.99
CA VAL A 195 0.67 -1.01 10.85
C VAL A 195 -0.13 0.17 10.33
N LYS A 196 -1.05 0.70 11.14
CA LYS A 196 -1.76 1.94 10.84
C LYS A 196 -1.46 2.98 11.90
N ILE A 197 -1.03 4.16 11.46
CA ILE A 197 -0.65 5.26 12.34
C ILE A 197 -1.57 6.43 12.07
N MET A 198 -2.22 6.91 13.12
CA MET A 198 -2.98 8.16 13.13
C MET A 198 -2.29 9.14 14.08
N ALA A 199 -1.97 10.32 13.58
CA ALA A 199 -1.43 11.43 14.35
C ALA A 199 -2.45 12.56 14.44
N VAL A 200 -2.65 13.07 15.66
CA VAL A 200 -3.41 14.29 15.90
C VAL A 200 -2.51 15.26 16.66
N ARG A 201 -2.13 16.35 16.02
CA ARG A 201 -1.32 17.41 16.63
C ARG A 201 -2.20 18.62 16.96
N LYS A 202 -2.21 19.02 18.23
CA LYS A 202 -2.89 20.23 18.72
C LYS A 202 -1.85 21.18 19.30
N GLY A 203 -1.50 22.22 18.53
CA GLY A 203 -0.37 23.08 18.85
C GLY A 203 0.93 22.28 18.88
N LYS A 204 1.51 22.11 20.08
CA LYS A 204 2.71 21.30 20.31
C LYS A 204 2.41 19.87 20.80
N ASP A 205 1.18 19.61 21.22
CA ASP A 205 0.80 18.29 21.73
C ASP A 205 0.56 17.32 20.57
N LEU A 206 1.44 16.32 20.44
CA LEU A 206 1.32 15.26 19.44
C LEU A 206 0.76 13.99 20.08
N GLN A 207 -0.40 13.54 19.60
CA GLN A 207 -0.96 12.24 19.96
C GLN A 207 -0.81 11.27 18.79
N LEU A 208 -0.15 10.14 19.02
CA LEU A 208 0.01 9.07 18.05
C LEU A 208 -0.81 7.86 18.49
N THR A 209 -1.65 7.35 17.60
CA THR A 209 -2.34 6.07 17.73
C THR A 209 -1.72 5.10 16.74
N VAL A 210 -1.11 4.02 17.23
CA VAL A 210 -0.54 2.95 16.43
C VAL A 210 -1.41 1.71 16.59
N ALA A 211 -2.07 1.30 15.51
CA ALA A 211 -2.69 -0.01 15.41
C ALA A 211 -1.70 -0.95 14.72
N MET A 212 -1.32 -2.02 15.41
CA MET A 212 -0.33 -2.97 14.93
C MET A 212 -0.68 -4.35 15.51
N PRO A 213 -0.96 -5.35 14.67
CA PRO A 213 -1.29 -6.68 15.15
C PRO A 213 -0.05 -7.35 15.74
N LEU A 214 -0.30 -8.26 16.69
CA LEU A 214 0.71 -9.20 17.16
C LEU A 214 0.47 -10.54 16.49
N ILE A 215 1.57 -11.18 16.05
CA ILE A 215 1.55 -12.52 15.48
C ILE A 215 1.30 -13.52 16.61
N ASP A 216 0.15 -14.18 16.57
CA ASP A 216 -0.38 -15.03 17.64
C ASP A 216 0.54 -16.20 18.04
N TYR A 217 1.33 -16.70 17.09
CA TYR A 217 2.35 -17.73 17.32
C TYR A 217 3.35 -17.36 18.42
N PHE A 218 3.64 -16.07 18.61
CA PHE A 218 4.58 -15.58 19.63
C PHE A 218 3.91 -15.12 20.92
N VAL A 219 2.58 -15.28 21.05
CA VAL A 219 1.84 -14.79 22.21
C VAL A 219 1.25 -15.98 22.97
N GLU A 220 1.70 -16.22 24.19
CA GLU A 220 1.34 -17.42 24.96
C GLU A 220 0.12 -17.23 25.87
N SER A 221 -0.19 -15.98 26.23
CA SER A 221 -1.31 -15.64 27.11
C SER A 221 -1.74 -14.18 27.00
N GLU A 222 -2.85 -13.82 27.64
CA GLU A 222 -3.28 -12.41 27.76
C GLU A 222 -2.23 -11.56 28.50
N LYS A 223 -1.62 -12.11 29.56
CA LYS A 223 -0.56 -11.41 30.30
C LYS A 223 0.63 -11.12 29.39
N ASP A 224 1.02 -12.10 28.58
CA ASP A 224 2.12 -12.00 27.63
C ASP A 224 1.81 -10.97 26.53
N TYR A 225 0.58 -10.96 26.00
CA TYR A 225 0.10 -9.94 25.07
C TYR A 225 0.32 -8.51 25.60
N PHE A 226 -0.08 -8.24 26.85
CA PHE A 226 0.08 -6.90 27.43
C PHE A 226 1.53 -6.57 27.77
N LEU A 227 2.36 -7.56 28.11
CA LEU A 227 3.80 -7.38 28.31
C LEU A 227 4.47 -6.95 27.00
N ILE A 228 4.28 -7.73 25.93
CA ILE A 228 4.81 -7.47 24.58
C ILE A 228 4.33 -6.11 24.07
N LYS A 229 3.05 -5.79 24.28
CA LYS A 229 2.50 -4.47 23.92
C LYS A 229 3.22 -3.34 24.65
N GLY A 230 3.58 -3.52 25.91
CA GLY A 230 4.35 -2.55 26.69
C GLY A 230 5.78 -2.37 26.18
N GLU A 231 6.45 -3.46 25.82
CA GLU A 231 7.80 -3.43 25.23
C GLU A 231 7.80 -2.69 23.89
N LEU A 232 6.87 -3.02 22.99
CA LEU A 232 6.71 -2.33 21.70
C LEU A 232 6.33 -0.86 21.88
N PHE A 233 5.52 -0.54 22.87
CA PHE A 233 5.19 0.84 23.21
C PHE A 233 6.45 1.62 23.60
N ASN A 234 7.34 1.04 24.40
CA ASN A 234 8.60 1.68 24.78
C ASN A 234 9.51 1.89 23.57
N CYS A 235 9.66 0.90 22.69
CA CYS A 235 10.44 1.07 21.44
C CYS A 235 9.89 2.19 20.56
N ILE A 236 8.55 2.30 20.45
CA ILE A 236 7.90 3.40 19.70
C ILE A 236 8.16 4.75 20.38
N GLN A 237 8.06 4.82 21.71
CA GLN A 237 8.32 6.04 22.47
C GLN A 237 9.76 6.51 22.28
N GLU A 238 10.74 5.61 22.36
CA GLU A 238 12.15 5.90 22.13
C GLU A 238 12.38 6.46 20.72
N TYR A 239 11.86 5.79 19.69
CA TYR A 239 11.97 6.27 18.31
C TYR A 239 11.37 7.67 18.13
N VAL A 240 10.20 7.92 18.74
CA VAL A 240 9.50 9.21 18.66
C VAL A 240 10.28 10.30 19.42
N ALA A 241 10.83 9.99 20.59
CA ALA A 241 11.64 10.92 21.37
C ALA A 241 12.90 11.35 20.60
N ASP A 242 13.65 10.38 20.06
CA ASP A 242 14.84 10.64 19.24
C ASP A 242 14.51 11.53 18.03
N TYR A 243 13.36 11.30 17.41
CA TYR A 243 12.92 12.09 16.27
C TYR A 243 12.53 13.53 16.66
N VAL A 244 11.87 13.71 17.81
CA VAL A 244 11.50 15.05 18.33
C VAL A 244 12.77 15.84 18.65
N GLU A 245 13.75 15.24 19.33
CA GLU A 245 15.03 15.89 19.66
C GLU A 245 15.82 16.35 18.42
N GLN A 246 15.74 15.61 17.32
CA GLN A 246 16.39 15.99 16.06
C GLN A 246 15.70 17.15 15.33
N TYR A 247 14.42 17.40 15.62
CA TYR A 247 13.59 18.40 14.92
C TYR A 247 13.33 19.68 15.72
N GLU A 248 13.54 19.67 17.04
CA GLU A 248 13.61 20.85 17.89
C GLU A 248 15.05 21.03 18.44
N PRO A 249 15.93 21.82 17.78
CA PRO A 249 17.09 22.40 18.48
C PRO A 249 16.68 23.54 19.41
#